data_AF-A0A8C6UFA4-F1
#
_entry.id   AF-A0A8C6UFA4-F1
#
_cell.length_a   1.000
_cell.length_b   1.000
_cell.length_c   1.000
_cell.angle_alpha   90.00
_cell.angle_beta   90.00
_cell.angle_gamma   90.00
#
_symmetry.space_group_name_H-M   'P 1'
#
loop_
_entity.id
_entity.type
_entity.pdbx_description
1 polymer ?
#
loop_
_entity_poly.entity_id
_entity_poly.type
_entity_poly.pdbx_seq_one_letter_code
_entity_poly.pdbx_strand_id
1 'polypeptide(L)'
;VVFQPVEDVEDCSALVFSEHHTRHRQSLSHHSFVVADCPKALLAPCDRCPPPAPKICDLMNDSDLLDALRLKLDPSHCTVKNWKNFASRWGMSYDEVTLLEHRSRGALCHSPTLEFLLRFSHKPVSDLTELCRLYQRVDVMRLLQRWLDNDWPQAWRERGRSKLL
;
A
#
# COMPACT_ATOMS: atom_id res chain seq x y z
N VAL A 1 39.14 6.11 -43.20
CA VAL A 1 38.01 6.92 -43.73
C VAL A 1 37.28 7.50 -42.52
N VAL A 2 37.19 8.82 -42.50
CA VAL A 2 36.42 9.62 -41.52
C VAL A 2 34.92 9.47 -41.82
N PHE A 3 34.08 9.62 -40.79
CA PHE A 3 32.83 10.40 -40.70
C PHE A 3 31.81 9.73 -39.74
N GLN A 4 31.55 10.38 -38.59
CA GLN A 4 30.23 10.40 -37.92
C GLN A 4 29.23 11.21 -38.81
N PRO A 5 27.91 11.49 -38.51
CA PRO A 5 27.17 11.51 -37.21
C PRO A 5 25.60 11.28 -37.27
N VAL A 6 24.87 11.74 -36.21
CA VAL A 6 23.47 12.33 -36.15
C VAL A 6 22.27 11.35 -35.99
N GLU A 7 21.60 11.23 -34.82
CA GLU A 7 20.40 11.96 -34.26
C GLU A 7 19.05 11.26 -34.55
N ASP A 8 18.28 10.99 -33.49
CA ASP A 8 16.97 11.58 -33.12
C ASP A 8 15.74 10.97 -33.81
N VAL A 9 14.80 10.50 -32.97
CA VAL A 9 13.41 10.24 -33.38
C VAL A 9 12.51 10.98 -32.39
N GLU A 10 12.04 12.14 -32.86
CA GLU A 10 10.93 12.97 -32.32
C GLU A 10 9.62 12.15 -32.20
N ASP A 11 8.92 12.23 -31.06
CA ASP A 11 7.76 13.09 -30.73
C ASP A 11 6.46 12.77 -31.49
N CYS A 12 5.41 12.51 -30.72
CA CYS A 12 4.01 12.64 -31.15
C CYS A 12 3.14 13.01 -29.94
N SER A 13 3.29 14.26 -29.51
CA SER A 13 2.23 15.01 -28.83
C SER A 13 1.03 15.27 -29.75
N ALA A 14 -0.14 15.42 -29.10
CA ALA A 14 -1.40 15.96 -29.60
C ALA A 14 -2.32 15.03 -30.43
N LEU A 15 -3.38 14.54 -29.77
CA LEU A 15 -4.69 14.45 -30.41
C LEU A 15 -5.63 15.46 -29.73
N VAL A 16 -5.75 16.61 -30.39
CA VAL A 16 -6.86 17.55 -30.22
C VAL A 16 -8.02 17.03 -31.05
N PHE A 17 -9.17 16.79 -30.43
CA PHE A 17 -10.45 16.78 -31.15
C PHE A 17 -11.32 17.88 -30.59
N SER A 18 -11.67 18.81 -31.48
CA SER A 18 -12.61 19.91 -31.27
C SER A 18 -13.93 19.53 -31.94
N GLU A 19 -15.06 19.70 -31.26
CA GLU A 19 -16.36 19.86 -31.91
C GLU A 19 -17.22 20.87 -31.16
N HIS A 20 -17.96 21.65 -31.95
CA HIS A 20 -18.55 22.94 -31.65
C HIS A 20 -19.96 22.88 -31.02
N HIS A 21 -20.16 23.77 -30.04
CA HIS A 21 -21.30 24.69 -29.83
C HIS A 21 -22.77 24.23 -29.96
N THR A 22 -23.55 24.35 -28.88
CA THR A 22 -24.85 25.09 -28.85
C THR A 22 -25.37 25.36 -27.42
N ARG A 23 -25.95 26.55 -27.20
CA ARG A 23 -26.62 26.98 -25.95
C ARG A 23 -28.07 26.46 -25.91
N HIS A 24 -28.54 25.95 -24.76
CA HIS A 24 -29.90 26.28 -24.27
C HIS A 24 -30.06 26.09 -22.76
N ARG A 25 -30.95 26.93 -22.23
CA ARG A 25 -31.32 27.25 -20.84
C ARG A 25 -32.21 26.17 -20.22
N GLN A 26 -31.98 25.76 -18.96
CA GLN A 26 -33.02 25.58 -17.93
C GLN A 26 -32.43 25.28 -16.54
N SER A 27 -33.02 25.96 -15.55
CA SER A 27 -32.83 25.82 -14.11
C SER A 27 -33.44 24.51 -13.62
N LEU A 28 -32.76 23.78 -12.72
CA LEU A 28 -33.38 22.98 -11.66
C LEU A 28 -32.32 22.66 -10.59
N SER A 29 -32.62 23.12 -9.39
CA SER A 29 -31.90 22.91 -8.14
C SER A 29 -31.72 21.44 -7.81
N HIS A 30 -30.46 20.99 -7.77
CA HIS A 30 -30.05 19.95 -6.84
C HIS A 30 -28.83 20.46 -6.10
N HIS A 31 -28.90 20.36 -4.77
CA HIS A 31 -27.87 20.75 -3.83
C HIS A 31 -26.64 19.84 -4.07
N SER A 32 -25.81 20.19 -5.04
CA SER A 32 -24.50 19.56 -5.22
C SER A 32 -23.64 20.06 -4.07
N PHE A 33 -23.36 19.18 -3.11
CA PHE A 33 -22.26 19.35 -2.19
C PHE A 33 -20.99 19.46 -3.04
N VAL A 34 -20.55 20.69 -3.29
CA VAL A 34 -19.34 20.97 -4.05
C VAL A 34 -18.20 20.47 -3.17
N VAL A 35 -17.75 19.23 -3.43
CA VAL A 35 -16.46 18.76 -2.92
C VAL A 35 -15.46 19.69 -3.58
N ALA A 36 -15.02 20.70 -2.82
CA ALA A 36 -13.99 21.63 -3.27
C ALA A 36 -12.82 20.80 -3.80
N ASP A 37 -12.43 21.07 -5.06
CA ASP A 37 -11.25 20.50 -5.69
C ASP A 37 -10.03 20.80 -4.80
N CYS A 38 -9.68 19.86 -3.93
CA CYS A 38 -8.40 19.89 -3.24
C CYS A 38 -7.34 19.60 -4.32
N PRO A 39 -6.41 20.54 -4.60
CA PRO A 39 -5.34 20.28 -5.55
C PRO A 39 -4.56 19.06 -5.07
N LYS A 40 -4.52 18.00 -5.89
CA LYS A 40 -3.80 16.73 -5.65
C LYS A 40 -2.30 16.91 -5.34
N ALA A 41 -1.78 18.13 -5.40
CA ALA A 41 -0.38 18.49 -5.32
C ALA A 41 0.16 18.76 -3.91
N LEU A 42 -0.68 18.81 -2.88
CA LEU A 42 -0.20 18.98 -1.51
C LEU A 42 -0.34 17.67 -0.75
N LEU A 43 0.79 16.97 -0.61
CA LEU A 43 1.04 15.80 0.24
C LEU A 43 0.81 16.07 1.75
N ALA A 44 0.16 17.17 2.09
CA ALA A 44 -0.29 17.48 3.44
C ALA A 44 -1.63 16.77 3.68
N PRO A 45 -1.75 16.00 4.78
CA PRO A 45 -3.03 15.48 5.23
C PRO A 45 -4.04 16.61 5.42
N CYS A 46 -5.01 16.65 4.52
CA CYS A 46 -6.16 17.53 4.59
C CYS A 46 -7.24 16.82 5.41
N ASP A 47 -7.83 17.50 6.40
CA ASP A 47 -8.87 16.92 7.27
C ASP A 47 -10.12 16.44 6.49
N ARG A 48 -10.31 16.89 5.25
CA ARG A 48 -11.46 16.53 4.38
C ARG A 48 -11.12 15.51 3.30
N CYS A 49 -9.84 15.19 3.08
CA CYS A 49 -9.45 14.23 2.06
C CYS A 49 -9.48 12.80 2.62
N PRO A 50 -9.93 11.81 1.84
CA PRO A 50 -9.75 10.42 2.21
C PRO A 50 -8.25 10.09 2.31
N PRO A 51 -7.83 9.25 3.27
CA PRO A 51 -6.45 8.81 3.34
C PRO A 51 -6.09 8.02 2.07
N PRO A 52 -4.85 8.12 1.59
CA PRO A 52 -4.38 7.31 0.47
C PRO A 52 -4.36 5.82 0.87
N ALA A 53 -4.29 4.94 -0.13
CA ALA A 53 -4.09 3.52 0.14
C ALA A 53 -2.74 3.32 0.89
N PRO A 54 -2.76 2.66 2.07
CA PRO A 54 -1.54 2.49 2.85
C PRO A 54 -0.60 1.49 2.20
N LYS A 55 0.70 1.72 2.40
CA LYS A 55 1.75 0.76 2.08
C LYS A 55 2.13 -0.07 3.30
N ILE A 56 2.86 -1.15 3.08
CA ILE A 56 3.38 -1.97 4.16
C ILE A 56 4.27 -1.12 5.08
N CYS A 57 5.05 -0.17 4.57
CA CYS A 57 5.82 0.76 5.41
C CYS A 57 4.95 1.61 6.35
N ASP A 58 3.71 1.93 5.97
CA ASP A 58 2.77 2.64 6.85
C ASP A 58 2.30 1.74 7.98
N LEU A 59 1.95 0.49 7.63
CA LEU A 59 1.60 -0.59 8.56
C LEU A 59 2.73 -0.85 9.57
N MET A 60 3.99 -0.74 9.16
CA MET A 60 5.17 -0.96 10.03
C MET A 60 5.31 0.06 11.17
N ASN A 61 4.49 1.12 11.23
CA ASN A 61 4.52 2.09 12.33
C ASN A 61 3.54 1.74 13.48
N ASP A 62 2.76 0.68 13.34
CA ASP A 62 1.74 0.28 14.32
C ASP A 62 2.20 -0.95 15.12
N SER A 63 2.74 -0.73 16.32
CA SER A 63 3.34 -1.83 17.12
C SER A 63 2.32 -2.89 17.52
N ASP A 64 1.10 -2.50 17.90
CA ASP A 64 0.07 -3.42 18.37
C ASP A 64 -0.42 -4.32 17.23
N LEU A 65 -0.62 -3.73 16.05
CA LEU A 65 -0.93 -4.50 14.84
C LEU A 65 0.20 -5.48 14.50
N LEU A 66 1.46 -5.01 14.54
CA LEU A 66 2.61 -5.85 14.25
C LEU A 66 2.71 -7.02 15.23
N ASP A 67 2.49 -6.81 16.52
CA ASP A 67 2.49 -7.89 17.51
C ASP A 67 1.35 -8.90 17.26
N ALA A 68 0.16 -8.43 16.90
CA ALA A 68 -0.94 -9.30 16.51
C ALA A 68 -0.63 -10.11 15.23
N LEU A 69 0.05 -9.51 14.24
CA LEU A 69 0.49 -10.21 13.03
C LEU A 69 1.55 -11.28 13.36
N ARG A 70 2.53 -10.96 14.22
CA ARG A 70 3.56 -11.91 14.67
C ARG A 70 2.95 -13.14 15.31
N LEU A 71 2.03 -12.95 16.26
CA LEU A 71 1.35 -14.06 16.95
C LEU A 71 0.60 -14.97 15.96
N LYS A 72 0.07 -14.42 14.87
CA LYS A 72 -0.70 -15.15 13.85
C LYS A 72 0.14 -15.79 12.76
N LEU A 73 1.31 -15.22 12.44
CA LEU A 73 2.07 -15.59 11.24
C LEU A 73 3.44 -16.19 11.55
N ASP A 74 4.06 -15.92 12.71
CA ASP A 74 5.35 -16.50 13.09
C ASP A 74 5.30 -18.03 13.33
N PRO A 75 4.25 -18.60 13.96
CA PRO A 75 4.21 -20.03 14.21
C PRO A 75 4.31 -20.89 12.94
N SER A 76 5.23 -21.86 12.96
CA SER A 76 5.40 -22.84 11.90
C SER A 76 4.62 -24.12 12.21
N HIS A 77 3.30 -24.03 12.16
CA HIS A 77 2.43 -25.20 12.21
C HIS A 77 2.16 -25.71 10.78
N CYS A 78 2.33 -27.01 10.52
CA CYS A 78 2.28 -27.58 9.16
C CYS A 78 0.94 -27.37 8.44
N THR A 79 -0.16 -27.20 9.17
CA THR A 79 -1.50 -26.95 8.62
C THR A 79 -1.82 -25.46 8.42
N VAL A 80 -0.97 -24.55 8.88
CA VAL A 80 -1.23 -23.11 8.84
C VAL A 80 -0.40 -22.46 7.74
N LYS A 81 -1.06 -21.73 6.84
CA LYS A 81 -0.41 -20.86 5.86
C LYS A 81 0.15 -19.63 6.57
N ASN A 82 1.46 -19.59 6.74
CA ASN A 82 2.19 -18.62 7.56
C ASN A 82 3.08 -17.70 6.73
N TRP A 83 3.98 -16.95 7.39
CA TRP A 83 4.89 -16.01 6.74
C TRP A 83 5.70 -16.64 5.59
N LYS A 84 6.12 -17.91 5.68
CA LYS A 84 6.87 -18.60 4.61
C LYS A 84 6.06 -18.71 3.33
N ASN A 85 4.78 -19.03 3.47
CA ASN A 85 3.88 -19.16 2.31
C ASN A 85 3.64 -17.81 1.63
N PHE A 86 3.63 -16.74 2.42
CA PHE A 86 3.45 -15.37 1.94
C PHE A 86 4.72 -14.88 1.25
N ALA A 87 5.88 -15.06 1.89
CA ALA A 87 7.21 -14.76 1.37
C ALA A 87 7.47 -15.45 0.02
N SER A 88 7.26 -16.76 -0.05
CA SER A 88 7.43 -17.51 -1.31
C SER A 88 6.48 -17.03 -2.40
N ARG A 89 5.23 -16.67 -2.04
CA ARG A 89 4.26 -16.15 -3.03
C ARG A 89 4.66 -14.78 -3.58
N TRP A 90 5.30 -13.95 -2.76
CA TRP A 90 5.85 -12.67 -3.18
C TRP A 90 7.26 -12.76 -3.79
N GLY A 91 7.74 -13.97 -4.05
CA GLY A 91 8.95 -14.20 -4.85
C GLY A 91 10.24 -14.37 -4.07
N MET A 92 10.20 -14.50 -2.73
CA MET A 92 11.39 -14.95 -2.00
C MET A 92 11.72 -16.39 -2.38
N SER A 93 12.98 -16.63 -2.74
CA SER A 93 13.49 -17.97 -3.04
C SER A 93 13.44 -18.88 -1.81
N TYR A 94 13.49 -20.20 -2.06
CA TYR A 94 13.53 -21.18 -0.99
C TYR A 94 14.70 -20.95 -0.02
N ASP A 95 15.87 -20.59 -0.55
CA ASP A 95 17.08 -20.33 0.25
C ASP A 95 16.92 -19.07 1.11
N GLU A 96 16.34 -18.00 0.57
CA GLU A 96 16.04 -16.79 1.33
C GLU A 96 15.04 -17.04 2.45
N VAL A 97 13.98 -17.81 2.19
CA VAL A 97 12.99 -18.19 3.20
C VAL A 97 13.62 -19.07 4.28
N THR A 98 14.44 -20.04 3.90
CA THR A 98 15.13 -20.95 4.84
C THR A 98 16.13 -20.19 5.71
N LEU A 99 16.90 -19.27 5.12
CA LEU A 99 17.84 -18.42 5.84
C LEU A 99 17.12 -17.53 6.86
N LEU A 100 16.01 -16.91 6.46
CA LEU A 100 15.20 -16.09 7.36
C LEU A 100 14.66 -16.93 8.52
N GLU A 101 14.14 -18.13 8.24
CA GLU A 101 13.67 -19.04 9.29
C GLU A 101 14.78 -19.37 10.29
N HIS A 102 15.98 -19.68 9.80
CA HIS A 102 17.13 -20.01 10.66
C HIS A 102 17.56 -18.82 11.52
N ARG A 103 17.56 -17.60 10.99
CA ARG A 103 17.90 -16.37 11.73
C ARG A 103 16.90 -16.03 12.82
N SER A 104 15.62 -16.34 12.60
CA SER A 104 14.57 -16.05 13.57
C SER A 104 14.36 -17.15 14.62
N ARG A 105 15.00 -18.32 14.48
CA ARG A 105 14.89 -19.40 15.47
C ARG A 105 15.51 -18.99 16.80
N GLY A 106 14.70 -19.02 17.87
CA GLY A 106 15.16 -18.80 19.25
C GLY A 106 15.40 -17.33 19.62
N ALA A 107 15.24 -16.39 18.69
CA ALA A 107 15.36 -14.97 18.96
C ALA A 107 14.00 -14.40 19.38
N LEU A 108 13.88 -13.93 20.63
CA LEU A 108 12.68 -13.21 21.10
C LEU A 108 12.47 -11.88 20.37
N CYS A 109 13.56 -11.30 19.86
CA CYS A 109 13.63 -9.99 19.23
C CYS A 109 13.58 -9.99 17.69
N HIS A 110 13.70 -11.15 17.03
CA HIS A 110 13.72 -11.22 15.56
C HIS A 110 12.56 -12.06 15.02
N SER A 111 11.46 -11.39 14.69
CA SER A 111 10.30 -12.02 14.05
C SER A 111 10.51 -12.17 12.54
N PRO A 112 10.30 -13.37 11.97
CA PRO A 112 10.39 -13.58 10.54
C PRO A 112 9.25 -12.89 9.79
N THR A 113 8.06 -12.76 10.39
CA THR A 113 6.95 -11.99 9.78
C THR A 113 7.33 -10.53 9.61
N LEU A 114 7.94 -9.91 10.62
CA LEU A 114 8.35 -8.50 10.52
C LEU A 114 9.43 -8.29 9.46
N GLU A 115 10.44 -9.17 9.41
CA GLU A 115 11.52 -9.05 8.43
C GLU A 115 11.01 -9.29 6.99
N PHE A 116 10.05 -10.20 6.83
CA PHE A 116 9.33 -10.38 5.57
C PHE A 116 8.58 -9.10 5.16
N LEU A 117 7.75 -8.53 6.05
CA LEU A 117 7.00 -7.30 5.76
C LEU A 117 7.94 -6.13 5.44
N LEU A 118 9.07 -6.02 6.13
CA LEU A 118 10.07 -4.98 5.89
C LEU A 118 10.67 -5.06 4.48
N ARG A 119 11.00 -6.27 3.99
CA ARG A 119 11.52 -6.48 2.61
C ARG A 119 10.52 -6.02 1.55
N PHE A 120 9.22 -6.14 1.83
CA PHE A 120 8.14 -5.74 0.94
C PHE A 120 7.46 -4.44 1.36
N SER A 121 8.16 -3.58 2.11
CA SER A 121 7.64 -2.32 2.67
C SER A 121 7.04 -1.36 1.63
N HIS A 122 7.49 -1.44 0.38
CA HIS A 122 7.00 -0.63 -0.74
C HIS A 122 5.64 -1.08 -1.30
N LYS A 123 5.24 -2.33 -1.06
CA LYS A 123 3.97 -2.87 -1.56
C LYS A 123 2.78 -2.22 -0.85
N PRO A 124 1.61 -2.12 -1.51
CA PRO A 124 0.39 -1.69 -0.85
C PRO A 124 -0.12 -2.76 0.12
N VAL A 125 -0.82 -2.36 1.18
CA VAL A 125 -1.44 -3.30 2.13
C VAL A 125 -2.49 -4.19 1.43
N SER A 126 -3.09 -3.73 0.32
CA SER A 126 -4.02 -4.53 -0.49
C SER A 126 -3.42 -5.83 -1.01
N ASP A 127 -2.13 -5.84 -1.38
CA ASP A 127 -1.44 -7.06 -1.83
C ASP A 127 -1.35 -8.08 -0.68
N LEU A 128 -1.14 -7.60 0.56
CA LEU A 128 -1.10 -8.48 1.74
C LEU A 128 -2.48 -9.05 2.05
N THR A 129 -3.52 -8.24 1.89
CA THR A 129 -4.91 -8.67 2.01
C THR A 129 -5.25 -9.73 0.95
N GLU A 130 -4.71 -9.60 -0.27
CA GLU A 130 -4.90 -10.61 -1.32
C GLU A 130 -4.22 -11.94 -0.96
N LEU A 131 -3.01 -11.93 -0.39
CA LEU A 131 -2.40 -13.14 0.15
C LEU A 131 -3.27 -13.78 1.23
N CYS A 132 -3.86 -12.97 2.12
CA CYS A 132 -4.75 -13.48 3.15
C CYS A 132 -5.98 -14.16 2.54
N ARG A 133 -6.57 -13.58 1.49
CA ARG A 133 -7.70 -14.18 0.76
C ARG A 133 -7.29 -15.49 0.10
N LEU A 134 -6.18 -15.48 -0.65
CA LEU A 134 -5.66 -16.64 -1.38
C LEU A 134 -5.42 -17.83 -0.44
N TYR A 135 -4.82 -17.58 0.72
CA TYR A 135 -4.50 -18.60 1.71
C TYR A 135 -5.60 -18.81 2.75
N GLN A 136 -6.77 -18.19 2.55
CA GLN A 136 -7.93 -18.26 3.44
C GLN A 136 -7.59 -17.90 4.91
N ARG A 137 -6.63 -17.00 5.12
CA ARG A 137 -6.27 -16.44 6.43
C ARG A 137 -7.23 -15.33 6.82
N VAL A 138 -8.48 -15.71 7.08
CA VAL A 138 -9.56 -14.81 7.47
C VAL A 138 -9.24 -14.06 8.77
N ASP A 139 -8.52 -14.71 9.69
CA ASP A 139 -8.09 -14.13 10.96
C ASP A 139 -7.11 -12.97 10.80
N VAL A 140 -6.18 -13.07 9.85
CA VAL A 140 -5.25 -11.98 9.49
C VAL A 140 -5.98 -10.93 8.64
N MET A 141 -6.82 -11.36 7.70
CA MET A 141 -7.61 -10.45 6.86
C MET A 141 -8.49 -9.52 7.69
N ARG A 142 -9.18 -10.04 8.71
CA ARG A 142 -10.01 -9.23 9.62
C ARG A 142 -9.19 -8.25 10.44
N LEU A 143 -7.98 -8.64 10.85
CA LEU A 143 -7.05 -7.77 11.57
C LEU A 143 -6.63 -6.59 10.69
N LEU A 144 -6.22 -6.86 9.44
CA LEU A 144 -5.86 -5.82 8.47
C LEU A 144 -7.04 -4.91 8.12
N GLN A 145 -8.24 -5.49 7.93
CA GLN A 145 -9.43 -4.70 7.62
C GLN A 145 -9.80 -3.75 8.77
N ARG A 146 -9.76 -4.24 10.01
CA ARG A 146 -10.00 -3.40 11.19
C ARG A 146 -9.02 -2.23 11.23
N TRP A 147 -7.75 -2.47 10.96
CA TRP A 147 -6.74 -1.42 10.94
C TRP A 147 -6.98 -0.39 9.83
N LEU A 148 -7.32 -0.86 8.61
CA LEU A 148 -7.64 0.00 7.48
C LEU A 148 -8.83 0.93 7.75
N ASP A 149 -9.84 0.42 8.46
CA ASP A 149 -11.08 1.16 8.71
C ASP A 149 -10.98 2.13 9.89
N ASN A 150 -10.15 1.81 10.90
CA ASN A 150 -10.13 2.56 12.17
C ASN A 150 -8.83 3.33 12.39
N ASP A 151 -7.68 2.67 12.25
CA ASP A 151 -6.40 3.17 12.74
C ASP A 151 -5.64 3.94 11.64
N TRP A 152 -5.62 3.41 10.42
CA TRP A 152 -4.94 4.06 9.30
C TRP A 152 -5.44 5.49 9.00
N PRO A 153 -6.76 5.77 8.93
CA PRO A 153 -7.24 7.12 8.67
C PRO A 153 -6.83 8.11 9.76
N GLN A 154 -6.71 7.66 11.01
CA GLN A 154 -6.27 8.50 12.13
C GLN A 154 -4.77 8.77 12.04
N ALA A 155 -3.96 7.72 11.90
CA ALA A 155 -2.52 7.83 11.77
C ALA A 155 -2.08 8.71 10.58
N TRP A 156 -2.80 8.63 9.45
CA TRP A 156 -2.53 9.49 8.30
C TRP A 156 -2.79 10.97 8.59
N ARG A 157 -3.89 11.30 9.28
CA ARG A 157 -4.21 12.70 9.65
C ARG A 157 -3.19 13.26 10.64
N GLU A 158 -2.78 12.46 11.62
CA GLU A 158 -1.80 12.87 12.62
C GLU A 158 -0.43 13.19 12.02
N ARG A 159 0.05 12.41 11.04
CA ARG A 159 1.31 12.71 10.32
C ARG A 159 1.32 14.08 9.65
N GLY A 160 0.16 14.61 9.28
CA GLY A 160 0.05 15.94 8.69
C GLY A 160 0.13 17.05 9.70
N ARG A 161 -0.43 16.81 10.89
CA ARG A 161 -0.40 17.75 12.01
C ARG A 161 1.00 17.85 12.61
N SER A 162 1.72 16.75 12.72
CA SER A 162 3.11 16.74 13.24
C SER A 162 4.12 17.47 12.36
N LYS A 163 3.77 17.80 11.10
CA LYS A 163 4.63 18.60 10.19
C LYS A 163 4.36 20.11 10.24
N LEU A 164 3.35 20.53 11.01
CA LEU A 164 2.92 21.92 11.15
C LEU A 164 3.31 22.55 12.51
N LEU A 165 3.95 21.78 13.39
CA LEU A 165 4.55 22.21 14.65
C LEU A 165 6.08 22.16 14.53
#